data_AF-A0A7S4Q534-F1
#
_entry.id   AF-A0A7S4Q534-F1
#
_cell.length_a   1.000
_cell.length_b   1.000
_cell.length_c   1.000
_cell.angle_alpha   90.00
_cell.angle_beta   90.00
_cell.angle_gamma   90.00
#
_symmetry.space_group_name_H-M   'P 1'
#
loop_
_entity.id
_entity.type
_entity.pdbx_description
1 polymer ?
#
loop_
_entity_poly.entity_id
_entity_poly.type
_entity_poly.pdbx_seq_one_letter_code
_entity_poly.pdbx_strand_id
1 'polypeptide(L)'
;GRGGFASPPLPMGGSLFDFEDLEEAAPAESTWEATAWRDPTLDSNRYSALPMTEEERERLTVPASAVGEKLRPTLKEHGVAIVTGVVPAEELASLEADFARDLAELVDAEALAGAPEPVRLAHARFLEGGPAAFPPLTASQLTASAGFAVARCLSHGRFAWRVRRHPGVHAVFRAIHREAGADRLVTSLDVTLFTPAGQRPAESNSFSAHVDQNSHDVRPGLGDCESFQGILYVWPSGSRSSTTVVWPGSHRSVWPEMMRDAGSYARGALGVHYSGVGEMADRARARALAAGWARQARRAVVPAGALLVWDSRTVHAGWLGGPRLAQAVCLEPASRRSECHRLAKLRLAALGLPSTHWASVGMEHDIALGAPGYLCRLGTEMSDCGSAGVILPLRPAIRPAALAPAADVEALRKLVSVDYHLTGLWEPPPGVEQLLEASVRDSCRRYL
;
A
#
# COMPACT_ATOMS: atom_id res chain seq x y z
N GLY A 1 -25.14 11.33 -32.37
CA GLY A 1 -24.85 9.99 -31.81
C GLY A 1 -23.43 9.99 -31.30
N ARG A 2 -23.24 9.83 -29.99
CA ARG A 2 -21.93 9.62 -29.37
C ARG A 2 -22.03 8.28 -28.62
N GLY A 3 -21.24 7.30 -29.07
CA GLY A 3 -21.18 5.99 -28.46
C GLY A 3 -20.50 6.09 -27.11
N GLY A 4 -21.21 5.68 -26.05
CA GLY A 4 -20.63 5.51 -24.73
C GLY A 4 -19.71 4.29 -24.74
N PHE A 5 -18.45 4.49 -24.34
CA PHE A 5 -17.56 3.39 -24.01
C PHE A 5 -18.02 2.78 -22.68
N ALA A 6 -18.68 1.62 -22.75
CA ALA A 6 -18.89 0.80 -21.57
C ALA A 6 -17.58 0.11 -21.23
N SER A 7 -16.98 0.45 -20.09
CA SER A 7 -15.90 -0.33 -19.52
C SER A 7 -16.38 -1.76 -19.25
N PRO A 8 -15.57 -2.80 -19.53
CA PRO A 8 -15.96 -4.17 -19.20
C PRO A 8 -16.16 -4.30 -17.68
N PRO A 9 -17.15 -5.09 -17.23
CA PRO A 9 -17.36 -5.32 -15.81
C PRO A 9 -16.14 -6.02 -15.22
N LEU A 10 -15.63 -5.48 -14.11
CA LEU A 10 -14.70 -6.18 -13.24
C LEU A 10 -15.38 -7.47 -12.74
N PRO A 11 -14.64 -8.59 -12.58
CA PRO A 11 -15.21 -9.83 -12.08
C PRO A 11 -15.72 -9.63 -10.64
N MET A 12 -17.03 -9.53 -10.50
CA MET A 12 -17.73 -9.53 -9.22
C MET A 12 -17.69 -10.94 -8.64
N GLY A 13 -17.15 -11.06 -7.42
CA GLY A 13 -17.43 -12.09 -6.41
C GLY A 13 -17.69 -13.52 -6.88
N GLY A 14 -16.64 -14.34 -6.92
CA GLY A 14 -16.77 -15.80 -6.86
C GLY A 14 -16.87 -16.26 -5.40
N SER A 15 -18.00 -16.90 -5.07
CA SER A 15 -18.29 -17.57 -3.80
C SER A 15 -17.19 -18.54 -3.39
N LEU A 16 -16.88 -18.56 -2.08
CA LEU A 16 -15.88 -19.41 -1.45
C LEU A 16 -16.18 -20.91 -1.60
N PHE A 17 -15.08 -21.65 -1.63
CA PHE A 17 -14.91 -23.10 -1.68
C PHE A 17 -15.52 -23.83 -0.47
N ASP A 18 -16.17 -24.96 -0.73
CA ASP A 18 -16.47 -25.98 0.28
C ASP A 18 -15.16 -26.59 0.80
N PHE A 19 -14.98 -26.52 2.12
CA PHE A 19 -13.92 -27.20 2.86
C PHE A 19 -14.54 -28.39 3.59
N GLU A 20 -14.44 -29.57 3.01
CA GLU A 20 -14.50 -30.82 3.77
C GLU A 20 -13.29 -31.68 3.36
N ASP A 21 -12.68 -32.27 4.40
CA ASP A 21 -11.63 -33.29 4.41
C ASP A 21 -10.16 -32.89 4.12
N LEU A 22 -9.45 -32.49 5.18
CA LEU A 22 -8.01 -32.73 5.30
C LEU A 22 -7.68 -33.22 6.72
N GLU A 23 -7.50 -34.53 6.85
CA GLU A 23 -6.93 -35.21 8.02
C GLU A 23 -5.45 -34.84 8.24
N GLU A 24 -5.06 -34.89 9.51
CA GLU A 24 -3.73 -34.60 10.05
C GLU A 24 -2.62 -35.49 9.49
N ALA A 25 -1.51 -34.86 9.10
CA ALA A 25 -0.19 -35.48 9.21
C ALA A 25 0.84 -34.42 9.63
N ALA A 26 1.47 -34.63 10.79
CA ALA A 26 2.58 -33.82 11.26
C ALA A 26 3.84 -34.04 10.41
N PRO A 27 4.62 -33.01 10.06
CA PRO A 27 5.86 -33.23 9.32
C PRO A 27 7.04 -33.51 10.26
N ALA A 28 7.78 -34.56 9.93
CA ALA A 28 9.09 -34.89 10.47
C ALA A 28 10.14 -33.84 10.05
N GLU A 29 11.13 -33.64 10.92
CA GLU A 29 12.29 -32.79 10.69
C GLU A 29 13.06 -33.24 9.43
N SER A 30 13.18 -32.34 8.45
CA SER A 30 13.87 -32.57 7.19
C SER A 30 15.12 -31.69 7.09
N THR A 31 16.25 -32.35 6.87
CA THR A 31 17.58 -31.77 6.71
C THR A 31 17.72 -31.03 5.38
N TRP A 32 18.27 -29.82 5.46
CA TRP A 32 18.35 -28.77 4.44
C TRP A 32 19.39 -28.99 3.34
N GLU A 33 19.44 -30.17 2.71
CA GLU A 33 20.32 -30.36 1.55
C GLU A 33 19.75 -29.70 0.27
N ALA A 34 20.62 -28.95 -0.39
CA ALA A 34 20.39 -28.10 -1.55
C ALA A 34 19.53 -28.77 -2.64
N THR A 35 18.24 -28.43 -2.66
CA THR A 35 17.29 -28.96 -3.63
C THR A 35 17.22 -28.03 -4.84
N ALA A 36 17.32 -28.64 -6.02
CA ALA A 36 17.17 -28.02 -7.32
C ALA A 36 15.97 -27.07 -7.37
N TRP A 37 16.23 -25.81 -7.70
CA TRP A 37 15.22 -24.80 -8.01
C TRP A 37 14.38 -25.29 -9.20
N ARG A 38 13.27 -25.98 -8.95
CA ARG A 38 12.23 -26.19 -9.96
C ARG A 38 11.76 -24.81 -10.39
N ASP A 39 11.67 -24.56 -11.69
CA ASP A 39 11.24 -23.31 -12.31
C ASP A 39 9.70 -23.26 -12.41
N PRO A 40 8.96 -22.57 -11.51
CA PRO A 40 7.51 -22.64 -11.50
C PRO A 40 6.87 -21.25 -11.64
N THR A 41 7.62 -20.17 -11.85
CA THR A 41 7.14 -18.85 -11.36
C THR A 41 5.95 -18.28 -12.12
N LEU A 42 5.98 -18.32 -13.46
CA LEU A 42 4.87 -17.80 -14.27
C LEU A 42 3.70 -18.81 -14.35
N ASP A 43 4.00 -20.08 -14.59
CA ASP A 43 2.99 -21.10 -14.90
C ASP A 43 2.31 -21.66 -13.63
N SER A 44 2.99 -21.68 -12.47
CA SER A 44 2.37 -22.07 -11.19
C SER A 44 1.64 -20.92 -10.50
N ASN A 45 1.82 -19.69 -10.99
CA ASN A 45 1.36 -18.46 -10.34
C ASN A 45 1.87 -18.30 -8.88
N ARG A 46 2.96 -18.97 -8.50
CA ARG A 46 3.57 -18.88 -7.18
C ARG A 46 5.08 -18.66 -7.27
N TYR A 47 5.62 -17.93 -6.31
CA TYR A 47 7.07 -17.75 -6.17
C TYR A 47 7.49 -17.75 -4.71
N SER A 48 8.77 -18.02 -4.49
CA SER A 48 9.45 -17.85 -3.21
C SER A 48 10.55 -16.80 -3.37
N ALA A 49 10.79 -16.01 -2.33
CA ALA A 49 11.88 -15.05 -2.29
C ALA A 49 12.58 -15.13 -0.94
N LEU A 50 13.91 -15.18 -0.97
CA LEU A 50 14.71 -15.21 0.25
C LEU A 50 14.74 -13.82 0.90
N PRO A 51 14.77 -13.72 2.24
CA PRO A 51 15.16 -12.50 2.93
C PRO A 51 16.52 -12.00 2.44
N MET A 52 16.71 -10.68 2.41
CA MET A 52 18.03 -10.08 2.20
C MET A 52 19.03 -10.67 3.20
N THR A 53 20.23 -11.00 2.73
CA THR A 53 21.36 -11.30 3.62
C THR A 53 21.80 -10.03 4.35
N GLU A 54 22.64 -10.17 5.38
CA GLU A 54 23.22 -9.03 6.08
C GLU A 54 24.02 -8.13 5.11
N GLU A 55 24.87 -8.73 4.28
CA GLU A 55 25.67 -8.00 3.28
C GLU A 55 24.80 -7.30 2.22
N GLU A 56 23.73 -7.95 1.76
CA GLU A 56 22.74 -7.31 0.87
C GLU A 56 22.07 -6.12 1.56
N ARG A 57 21.66 -6.28 2.83
CA ARG A 57 21.04 -5.20 3.62
C ARG A 57 22.00 -4.04 3.86
N GLU A 58 23.24 -4.29 4.25
CA GLU A 58 24.25 -3.27 4.54
C GLU A 58 24.51 -2.38 3.32
N ARG A 59 24.62 -2.98 2.13
CA ARG A 59 24.79 -2.25 0.85
C ARG A 59 23.64 -1.30 0.53
N LEU A 60 22.43 -1.66 0.96
CA LEU A 60 21.21 -0.86 0.74
C LEU A 60 20.93 0.13 1.88
N THR A 61 21.63 0.01 3.01
CA THR A 61 21.31 0.77 4.22
C THR A 61 21.93 2.16 4.20
N VAL A 62 21.10 3.18 4.43
CA VAL A 62 21.51 4.57 4.52
C VAL A 62 21.05 5.13 5.87
N PRO A 63 21.95 5.48 6.80
CA PRO A 63 21.55 6.16 8.03
C PRO A 63 20.84 7.49 7.74
N ALA A 64 19.83 7.85 8.54
CA ALA A 64 19.12 9.14 8.39
C ALA A 64 20.07 10.35 8.42
N SER A 65 21.18 10.27 9.17
CA SER A 65 22.22 11.30 9.21
C SER A 65 23.03 11.44 7.91
N ALA A 66 23.00 10.44 7.02
CA ALA A 66 23.78 10.38 5.79
C ALA A 66 22.91 10.47 4.51
N VAL A 67 21.60 10.76 4.64
CA VAL A 67 20.68 10.80 3.49
C VAL A 67 21.07 11.83 2.42
N GLY A 68 21.67 12.95 2.83
CA GLY A 68 22.09 14.00 1.91
C GLY A 68 23.28 13.63 1.02
N GLU A 69 24.03 12.59 1.38
CA GLU A 69 25.24 12.15 0.68
C GLU A 69 25.03 10.80 0.00
N LYS A 70 24.48 9.82 0.73
CA LYS A 70 24.47 8.41 0.30
C LYS A 70 23.18 7.97 -0.40
N LEU A 71 22.05 8.60 -0.10
CA LEU A 71 20.74 8.10 -0.55
C LEU A 71 20.60 8.05 -2.07
N ARG A 72 20.89 9.16 -2.77
CA ARG A 72 20.80 9.21 -4.23
C ARG A 72 21.77 8.23 -4.91
N PRO A 73 23.05 8.16 -4.54
CA PRO A 73 23.96 7.13 -5.05
C PRO A 73 23.41 5.70 -4.86
N THR A 74 22.94 5.35 -3.67
CA THR A 74 22.36 4.02 -3.38
C THR A 74 21.14 3.74 -4.27
N LEU A 75 20.20 4.69 -4.39
CA LEU A 75 19.02 4.53 -5.27
C LEU A 75 19.42 4.42 -6.75
N LYS A 76 20.42 5.19 -7.20
CA LYS A 76 20.93 5.09 -8.57
C LYS A 76 21.55 3.72 -8.85
N GLU A 77 22.30 3.18 -7.89
CA GLU A 77 23.00 1.89 -8.01
C GLU A 77 22.12 0.66 -7.76
N HIS A 78 21.11 0.76 -6.92
CA HIS A 78 20.32 -0.43 -6.54
C HIS A 78 18.82 -0.28 -6.82
N GLY A 79 18.34 0.92 -7.12
CA GLY A 79 16.90 1.17 -7.31
C GLY A 79 16.12 1.14 -6.01
N VAL A 80 16.75 0.79 -4.89
CA VAL A 80 16.15 0.63 -3.57
C VAL A 80 17.17 1.02 -2.50
N ALA A 81 16.68 1.57 -1.39
CA ALA A 81 17.45 1.89 -0.19
C ALA A 81 16.61 1.65 1.07
N ILE A 82 17.28 1.32 2.18
CA ILE A 82 16.68 1.20 3.51
C ILE A 82 17.23 2.36 4.35
N VAL A 83 16.40 3.35 4.64
CA VAL A 83 16.81 4.49 5.46
C VAL A 83 16.52 4.22 6.92
N THR A 84 17.55 4.07 7.75
CA THR A 84 17.43 3.76 9.18
C THR A 84 17.39 5.02 10.03
N GLY A 85 16.74 4.95 11.20
CA GLY A 85 16.62 6.11 12.11
C GLY A 85 15.71 7.21 11.59
N VAL A 86 14.74 6.88 10.73
CA VAL A 86 13.76 7.86 10.20
C VAL A 86 12.74 8.24 11.26
N VAL A 87 12.26 7.26 12.02
CA VAL A 87 11.46 7.44 13.24
C VAL A 87 12.24 6.83 14.40
N PRO A 88 12.52 7.58 15.47
CA PRO A 88 13.24 7.07 16.62
C PRO A 88 12.37 6.09 17.43
N ALA A 89 13.00 5.18 18.18
CA ALA A 89 12.32 4.06 18.81
C ALA A 89 11.22 4.49 19.81
N GLU A 90 11.46 5.57 20.53
CA GLU A 90 10.53 6.16 21.50
C GLU A 90 9.22 6.68 20.87
N GLU A 91 9.23 6.99 19.57
CA GLU A 91 8.03 7.47 18.86
C GLU A 91 7.18 6.33 18.28
N LEU A 92 7.75 5.13 18.10
CA LEU A 92 7.07 3.99 17.46
C LEU A 92 5.84 3.54 18.23
N ALA A 93 5.93 3.48 19.57
CA ALA A 93 4.80 3.13 20.42
C ALA A 93 3.64 4.12 20.24
N SER A 94 3.94 5.40 20.00
CA SER A 94 2.92 6.41 19.77
C SER A 94 2.26 6.28 18.38
N LEU A 95 3.01 5.88 17.35
CA LEU A 95 2.45 5.57 16.03
C LEU A 95 1.55 4.33 16.09
N GLU A 96 1.99 3.29 16.80
CA GLU A 96 1.17 2.09 17.02
C GLU A 96 -0.10 2.42 17.80
N ALA A 97 -0.02 3.27 18.82
CA ALA A 97 -1.20 3.75 19.57
C ALA A 97 -2.15 4.58 18.69
N ASP A 98 -1.64 5.37 17.72
CA ASP A 98 -2.49 6.05 16.75
C ASP A 98 -3.31 5.05 15.92
N PHE A 99 -2.68 3.97 15.45
CA PHE A 99 -3.38 2.93 14.69
C PHE A 99 -4.32 2.11 15.56
N ALA A 100 -3.96 1.83 16.82
CA ALA A 100 -4.84 1.17 17.80
C ALA A 100 -6.13 1.96 18.02
N ARG A 101 -6.03 3.30 18.11
CA ARG A 101 -7.20 4.18 18.21
C ARG A 101 -8.05 4.17 16.94
N ASP A 102 -7.42 4.16 15.77
CA ASP A 102 -8.13 4.04 14.50
C ASP A 102 -8.91 2.70 14.43
N LEU A 103 -8.31 1.58 14.84
CA LEU A 103 -8.98 0.28 14.93
C LEU A 103 -10.09 0.24 15.99
N ALA A 104 -9.87 0.83 17.17
CA ALA A 104 -10.87 0.86 18.24
C ALA A 104 -12.10 1.71 17.86
N GLU A 105 -11.91 2.81 17.12
CA GLU A 105 -13.00 3.63 16.61
C GLU A 105 -13.88 2.88 15.60
N LEU A 106 -13.34 1.88 14.91
CA LEU A 106 -14.11 0.99 14.03
C LEU A 106 -14.98 0.01 14.79
N VAL A 107 -14.63 -0.40 16.01
CA VAL A 107 -15.44 -1.37 16.75
C VAL A 107 -16.76 -0.72 17.15
N ASP A 108 -17.86 -1.35 16.77
CA ASP A 108 -19.20 -0.88 17.15
C ASP A 108 -19.47 -1.24 18.61
N ALA A 109 -19.25 -0.29 19.51
CA ALA A 109 -19.40 -0.47 20.94
C ALA A 109 -20.82 -0.88 21.36
N GLU A 110 -21.85 -0.43 20.65
CA GLU A 110 -23.25 -0.78 20.97
C GLU A 110 -23.51 -2.25 20.62
N ALA A 111 -23.17 -2.66 19.40
CA ALA A 111 -23.27 -4.05 18.98
C ALA A 111 -22.39 -4.98 19.84
N LEU A 112 -21.20 -4.51 20.24
CA LEU A 112 -20.28 -5.26 21.10
C LEU A 112 -20.85 -5.51 22.51
N ALA A 113 -21.64 -4.58 23.05
CA ALA A 113 -22.22 -4.74 24.39
C ALA A 113 -23.13 -5.96 24.50
N GLY A 114 -23.85 -6.28 23.42
CA GLY A 114 -24.70 -7.47 23.28
C GLY A 114 -24.00 -8.70 22.69
N ALA A 115 -22.69 -8.65 22.46
CA ALA A 115 -21.97 -9.71 21.77
C ALA A 115 -21.73 -10.96 22.63
N PRO A 116 -21.61 -12.15 22.00
CA PRO A 116 -21.15 -13.36 22.68
C PRO A 116 -19.84 -13.14 23.44
N GLU A 117 -19.64 -13.89 24.53
CA GLU A 117 -18.45 -13.78 25.37
C GLU A 117 -17.13 -13.91 24.59
N PRO A 118 -16.95 -14.86 23.65
CA PRO A 118 -15.71 -14.95 22.87
C PRO A 118 -15.38 -13.67 22.08
N VAL A 119 -16.40 -12.99 21.56
CA VAL A 119 -16.24 -11.71 20.84
C VAL A 119 -15.80 -10.59 21.79
N ARG A 120 -16.43 -10.49 22.96
CA ARG A 120 -16.06 -9.49 23.98
C ARG A 120 -14.66 -9.73 24.53
N LEU A 121 -14.28 -10.99 24.77
CA LEU A 121 -12.93 -11.36 25.19
C LEU A 121 -11.88 -11.06 24.10
N ALA A 122 -12.21 -11.27 22.82
CA ALA A 122 -11.33 -10.90 21.72
C ALA A 122 -11.10 -9.38 21.66
N HIS A 123 -12.14 -8.58 21.87
CA HIS A 123 -12.00 -7.13 21.95
C HIS A 123 -11.15 -6.70 23.17
N ALA A 124 -11.36 -7.30 24.34
CA ALA A 124 -10.56 -7.00 25.53
C ALA A 124 -9.07 -7.29 25.30
N ARG A 125 -8.74 -8.44 24.69
CA ARG A 125 -7.36 -8.77 24.29
C ARG A 125 -6.77 -7.75 23.31
N PHE A 126 -7.58 -7.26 22.36
CA PHE A 126 -7.14 -6.19 21.45
C PHE A 126 -6.83 -4.88 22.21
N LEU A 127 -7.69 -4.45 23.14
CA LEU A 127 -7.43 -3.22 23.90
C LEU A 127 -6.16 -3.31 24.74
N GLU A 128 -5.85 -4.50 25.27
CA GLU A 128 -4.65 -4.77 26.07
C GLU A 128 -3.38 -4.92 25.20
N GLY A 129 -3.47 -5.71 24.14
CA GLY A 129 -2.33 -6.08 23.29
C GLY A 129 -2.11 -5.19 22.06
N GLY A 130 -2.95 -4.18 21.85
CA GLY A 130 -2.86 -3.26 20.72
C GLY A 130 -3.11 -3.93 19.35
N PRO A 131 -2.67 -3.30 18.24
CA PRO A 131 -2.94 -3.78 16.89
C PRO A 131 -2.43 -5.19 16.62
N ALA A 132 -1.37 -5.63 17.30
CA ALA A 132 -0.86 -7.00 17.20
C ALA A 132 -1.89 -8.04 17.66
N ALA A 133 -2.70 -7.71 18.66
CA ALA A 133 -3.74 -8.58 19.21
C ALA A 133 -5.10 -8.44 18.52
N PHE A 134 -5.21 -7.63 17.44
CA PHE A 134 -6.46 -7.49 16.69
C PHE A 134 -6.83 -8.82 16.02
N PRO A 135 -8.09 -9.29 16.09
CA PRO A 135 -8.42 -10.64 15.61
C PRO A 135 -8.16 -10.81 14.11
N PRO A 136 -7.41 -11.85 13.68
CA PRO A 136 -7.05 -12.02 12.27
C PRO A 136 -8.24 -12.09 11.30
N LEU A 137 -9.33 -12.78 11.67
CA LEU A 137 -10.56 -12.81 10.86
C LEU A 137 -11.26 -11.45 10.79
N THR A 138 -11.13 -10.60 11.81
CA THR A 138 -11.63 -9.23 11.75
C THR A 138 -10.74 -8.39 10.83
N ALA A 139 -9.41 -8.54 10.92
CA ALA A 139 -8.45 -7.81 10.08
C ALA A 139 -8.66 -8.11 8.58
N SER A 140 -8.99 -9.35 8.21
CA SER A 140 -9.27 -9.71 6.81
C SER A 140 -10.49 -9.00 6.23
N GLN A 141 -11.41 -8.47 7.06
CA GLN A 141 -12.53 -7.62 6.63
C GLN A 141 -12.09 -6.18 6.32
N LEU A 142 -10.88 -5.79 6.73
CA LEU A 142 -10.33 -4.44 6.56
C LEU A 142 -9.31 -4.38 5.42
N THR A 143 -8.66 -5.51 5.14
CA THR A 143 -7.51 -5.58 4.26
C THR A 143 -7.82 -6.31 2.96
N ALA A 144 -7.33 -5.77 1.84
CA ALA A 144 -7.26 -6.46 0.56
C ALA A 144 -5.89 -7.14 0.38
N SER A 145 -5.53 -7.42 -0.87
CA SER A 145 -4.26 -7.99 -1.32
C SER A 145 -3.06 -7.53 -0.49
N ALA A 146 -2.25 -8.49 -0.05
CA ALA A 146 -1.04 -8.24 0.73
C ALA A 146 -1.21 -7.35 1.97
N GLY A 147 -2.38 -7.34 2.61
CA GLY A 147 -2.62 -6.58 3.84
C GLY A 147 -2.91 -5.09 3.62
N PHE A 148 -3.41 -4.71 2.45
CA PHE A 148 -3.75 -3.32 2.14
C PHE A 148 -5.03 -2.90 2.86
N ALA A 149 -4.91 -2.09 3.92
CA ALA A 149 -6.05 -1.59 4.70
C ALA A 149 -6.76 -0.45 3.95
N VAL A 150 -7.54 -0.83 2.94
CA VAL A 150 -8.22 0.07 1.99
C VAL A 150 -9.64 0.42 2.41
N ALA A 151 -10.22 -0.41 3.28
CA ALA A 151 -11.59 -0.24 3.72
C ALA A 151 -11.69 0.78 4.86
N ARG A 152 -12.92 1.27 5.07
CA ARG A 152 -13.34 1.98 6.29
C ARG A 152 -12.52 3.24 6.61
N CYS A 153 -11.92 3.86 5.60
CA CYS A 153 -11.11 5.09 5.69
C CYS A 153 -9.80 4.96 6.48
N LEU A 154 -9.27 3.75 6.68
CA LEU A 154 -8.01 3.54 7.43
C LEU A 154 -6.79 4.18 6.76
N SER A 155 -6.79 4.34 5.44
CA SER A 155 -5.77 5.13 4.72
C SER A 155 -5.78 6.61 5.10
N HIS A 156 -6.80 7.11 5.80
CA HIS A 156 -6.89 8.49 6.29
C HIS A 156 -7.06 8.57 7.80
N GLY A 157 -6.71 7.49 8.52
CA GLY A 157 -6.64 7.49 9.98
C GLY A 157 -5.55 8.41 10.54
N ARG A 158 -5.51 8.49 11.87
CA ARG A 158 -4.49 9.26 12.61
C ARG A 158 -3.09 8.75 12.29
N PHE A 159 -2.94 7.43 12.24
CA PHE A 159 -1.68 6.76 11.93
C PHE A 159 -1.10 7.20 10.59
N ALA A 160 -1.87 7.05 9.51
CA ALA A 160 -1.44 7.39 8.16
C ALA A 160 -1.04 8.87 8.03
N TRP A 161 -1.84 9.78 8.59
CA TRP A 161 -1.56 11.22 8.55
C TRP A 161 -0.38 11.64 9.42
N ARG A 162 -0.07 10.90 10.48
CA ARG A 162 1.13 11.17 11.27
C ARG A 162 2.40 10.79 10.51
N VAL A 163 2.41 9.63 9.84
CA VAL A 163 3.52 9.21 9.00
C VAL A 163 3.77 10.17 7.83
N ARG A 164 2.72 10.54 7.08
CA ARG A 164 2.82 11.47 5.93
C ARG A 164 3.41 12.84 6.29
N ARG A 165 3.26 13.25 7.56
CA ARG A 165 3.73 14.54 8.07
C ARG A 165 5.01 14.42 8.88
N HIS A 166 5.55 13.21 9.04
CA HIS A 166 6.70 12.96 9.90
C HIS A 166 7.94 13.69 9.36
N PRO A 167 8.65 14.49 10.18
CA PRO A 167 9.79 15.28 9.73
C PRO A 167 10.93 14.43 9.16
N GLY A 168 11.18 13.25 9.74
CA GLY A 168 12.16 12.29 9.22
C GLY A 168 11.82 11.79 7.82
N VAL A 169 10.55 11.49 7.54
CA VAL A 169 10.11 11.06 6.19
C VAL A 169 10.31 12.20 5.19
N HIS A 170 9.95 13.42 5.58
CA HIS A 170 10.18 14.63 4.76
C HIS A 170 11.67 14.87 4.49
N ALA A 171 12.55 14.65 5.48
CA ALA A 171 13.99 14.80 5.31
C ALA A 171 14.55 13.85 4.25
N VAL A 172 14.07 12.59 4.23
CA VAL A 172 14.45 11.59 3.21
C VAL A 172 14.04 12.06 1.81
N PHE A 173 12.77 12.39 1.61
CA PHE A 173 12.30 12.79 0.27
C PHE A 173 12.84 14.15 -0.19
N ARG A 174 13.16 15.07 0.73
CA ARG A 174 13.88 16.31 0.36
C ARG A 174 15.28 16.00 -0.15
N ALA A 175 15.97 15.01 0.41
CA ALA A 175 17.27 14.58 -0.10
C ALA A 175 17.15 13.96 -1.50
N ILE A 176 16.11 13.16 -1.74
CA ILE A 176 15.82 12.57 -3.07
C ILE A 176 15.55 13.65 -4.12
N HIS A 177 14.74 14.64 -3.78
CA HIS A 177 14.29 15.69 -4.72
C HIS A 177 15.11 16.98 -4.65
N ARG A 178 16.30 16.95 -4.03
CA ARG A 178 17.15 18.14 -3.83
C ARG A 178 17.46 18.85 -5.15
N GLU A 179 17.79 18.09 -6.19
CA GLU A 179 18.12 18.64 -7.52
C GLU A 179 16.93 19.31 -8.21
N ALA A 180 15.70 18.93 -7.84
CA ALA A 180 14.48 19.55 -8.35
C ALA A 180 14.13 20.88 -7.64
N GLY A 181 14.98 21.36 -6.72
CA GLY A 181 14.76 22.62 -5.99
C GLY A 181 13.50 22.60 -5.10
N ALA A 182 13.16 21.42 -4.57
CA ALA A 182 11.87 21.22 -3.91
C ALA A 182 11.84 21.76 -2.47
N ASP A 183 11.47 23.03 -2.29
CA ASP A 183 11.28 23.63 -0.96
C ASP A 183 10.06 23.07 -0.22
N ARG A 184 9.02 22.68 -0.99
CA ARG A 184 7.77 22.16 -0.49
C ARG A 184 7.50 20.79 -1.08
N LEU A 185 7.20 19.83 -0.21
CA LEU A 185 6.79 18.50 -0.58
C LEU A 185 5.30 18.28 -0.31
N VAL A 186 4.69 17.47 -1.15
CA VAL A 186 3.29 17.05 -1.08
C VAL A 186 3.25 15.53 -0.96
N THR A 187 2.17 14.96 -0.42
CA THR A 187 2.11 13.54 -0.05
C THR A 187 1.16 12.73 -0.91
N SER A 188 1.52 11.47 -1.16
CA SER A 188 0.55 10.44 -1.57
C SER A 188 -0.44 10.15 -0.44
N LEU A 189 -1.63 9.69 -0.82
CA LEU A 189 -2.70 9.25 0.08
C LEU A 189 -2.84 7.72 0.07
N ASP A 190 -1.70 7.04 -0.03
CA ASP A 190 -1.59 5.59 -0.19
C ASP A 190 -1.96 4.84 1.10
N VAL A 191 -2.06 3.52 1.02
CA VAL A 191 -2.72 2.67 2.00
C VAL A 191 -1.85 2.33 3.21
N THR A 192 -2.52 2.11 4.34
CA THR A 192 -1.91 1.45 5.50
C THR A 192 -1.71 -0.03 5.17
N LEU A 193 -0.60 -0.58 5.63
CA LEU A 193 -0.18 -1.95 5.38
C LEU A 193 -0.26 -2.71 6.70
N PHE A 194 -1.35 -3.46 6.90
CA PHE A 194 -1.66 -4.09 8.19
C PHE A 194 -1.91 -5.60 8.09
N THR A 195 -1.32 -6.32 9.03
CA THR A 195 -1.55 -7.74 9.29
C THR A 195 -1.25 -7.97 10.77
N PRO A 196 -2.22 -8.36 11.61
CA PRO A 196 -2.00 -8.56 13.03
C PRO A 196 -1.05 -9.74 13.30
N ALA A 197 -0.69 -9.95 14.57
CA ALA A 197 0.01 -11.16 14.97
C ALA A 197 -0.87 -12.41 14.75
N GLY A 198 -0.23 -13.58 14.70
CA GLY A 198 -0.91 -14.86 14.52
C GLY A 198 -1.03 -15.33 13.06
N GLN A 199 -0.84 -14.46 12.07
CA GLN A 199 -0.67 -14.94 10.70
C GLN A 199 0.64 -15.74 10.58
N ARG A 200 0.57 -16.94 10.01
CA ARG A 200 1.74 -17.79 9.80
C ARG A 200 2.69 -17.16 8.76
N PRO A 201 4.01 -17.29 8.94
CA PRO A 201 4.96 -17.02 7.86
C PRO A 201 4.57 -17.80 6.61
N ALA A 202 4.64 -17.15 5.46
CA ALA A 202 4.48 -17.82 4.17
C ALA A 202 5.84 -18.23 3.63
N GLU A 203 5.89 -19.37 2.93
CA GLU A 203 7.06 -19.85 2.19
C GLU A 203 7.00 -19.47 0.70
N SER A 204 5.80 -19.17 0.20
CA SER A 204 5.55 -18.73 -1.17
C SER A 204 4.36 -17.77 -1.23
N ASN A 205 4.34 -16.93 -2.27
CA ASN A 205 3.30 -15.93 -2.53
C ASN A 205 2.81 -16.03 -3.98
N SER A 206 1.64 -15.46 -4.26
CA SER A 206 1.13 -15.34 -5.63
C SER A 206 2.04 -14.46 -6.48
N PHE A 207 2.37 -14.90 -7.68
CA PHE A 207 3.25 -14.16 -8.58
C PHE A 207 2.61 -12.84 -9.01
N SER A 208 3.24 -11.73 -8.64
CA SER A 208 2.75 -10.38 -8.86
C SER A 208 3.90 -9.40 -9.07
N ALA A 209 5.02 -9.85 -9.64
CA ALA A 209 6.16 -8.99 -9.92
C ALA A 209 5.78 -7.93 -10.95
N HIS A 210 5.94 -6.65 -10.60
CA HIS A 210 5.57 -5.52 -11.43
C HIS A 210 6.48 -4.31 -11.20
N VAL A 211 6.38 -3.34 -12.09
CA VAL A 211 6.89 -1.97 -11.93
C VAL A 211 5.70 -1.03 -11.95
N ASP A 212 5.78 0.08 -11.22
CA ASP A 212 4.67 1.04 -11.08
C ASP A 212 4.83 2.29 -11.94
N GLN A 213 5.89 2.34 -12.73
CA GLN A 213 6.13 3.38 -13.72
C GLN A 213 6.19 2.78 -15.12
N ASN A 214 5.14 3.01 -15.89
CA ASN A 214 5.06 2.70 -17.31
C ASN A 214 5.49 3.93 -18.12
N SER A 215 6.56 3.83 -18.91
CA SER A 215 7.04 4.93 -19.75
C SER A 215 6.05 5.34 -20.84
N HIS A 216 5.09 4.47 -21.16
CA HIS A 216 4.05 4.72 -22.17
C HIS A 216 2.76 5.30 -21.58
N ASP A 217 2.77 5.68 -20.31
CA ASP A 217 1.64 6.33 -19.68
C ASP A 217 1.23 7.59 -20.46
N VAL A 218 -0.03 7.65 -20.89
CA VAL A 218 -0.56 8.77 -21.70
C VAL A 218 -0.58 10.11 -20.97
N ARG A 219 -0.42 10.11 -19.63
CA ARG A 219 -0.51 11.33 -18.84
C ARG A 219 0.78 12.15 -18.96
N PRO A 220 0.68 13.44 -19.31
CA PRO A 220 1.85 14.28 -19.54
C PRO A 220 2.82 14.25 -18.35
N GLY A 221 4.07 13.88 -18.64
CA GLY A 221 5.18 13.90 -17.69
C GLY A 221 5.25 12.74 -16.69
N LEU A 222 4.24 11.86 -16.59
CA LEU A 222 4.28 10.75 -15.63
C LEU A 222 5.16 9.57 -16.08
N GLY A 223 5.22 9.30 -17.40
CA GLY A 223 6.11 8.27 -17.93
C GLY A 223 7.59 8.59 -17.72
N ASP A 224 7.94 9.88 -17.74
CA ASP A 224 9.34 10.36 -17.76
C ASP A 224 9.83 10.90 -16.41
N CYS A 225 8.95 11.08 -15.42
CA CYS A 225 9.36 11.68 -14.15
C CYS A 225 10.19 10.70 -13.29
N GLU A 226 11.10 11.25 -12.49
CA GLU A 226 11.69 10.47 -11.40
C GLU A 226 10.67 10.36 -10.26
N SER A 227 10.07 9.18 -10.12
CA SER A 227 9.14 8.84 -9.05
C SER A 227 9.78 7.82 -8.11
N PHE A 228 9.61 8.05 -6.81
CA PHE A 228 10.12 7.19 -5.76
C PHE A 228 9.00 6.85 -4.79
N GLN A 229 8.91 5.57 -4.48
CA GLN A 229 7.97 5.03 -3.54
C GLN A 229 8.62 4.82 -2.17
N GLY A 230 7.79 4.75 -1.13
CA GLY A 230 8.28 4.49 0.22
C GLY A 230 7.30 3.70 1.08
N ILE A 231 7.83 2.90 2.00
CA ILE A 231 7.07 2.23 3.06
C ILE A 231 7.79 2.44 4.38
N LEU A 232 7.15 3.13 5.32
CA LEU A 232 7.65 3.25 6.69
C LEU A 232 7.18 2.05 7.50
N TYR A 233 8.13 1.28 8.04
CA TYR A 233 7.85 0.11 8.88
C TYR A 233 7.79 0.52 10.35
N VAL A 234 6.63 0.38 11.00
CA VAL A 234 6.52 0.56 12.46
C VAL A 234 6.91 -0.72 13.18
N TRP A 235 6.44 -1.86 12.67
CA TRP A 235 6.98 -3.16 13.07
C TRP A 235 8.12 -3.56 12.14
N PRO A 236 9.17 -4.21 12.65
CA PRO A 236 10.28 -4.63 11.81
C PRO A 236 9.82 -5.70 10.82
N SER A 237 10.49 -5.78 9.66
CA SER A 237 10.31 -6.89 8.72
C SER A 237 11.51 -7.83 8.70
N GLY A 238 11.24 -9.12 8.48
CA GLY A 238 12.23 -10.18 8.41
C GLY A 238 11.66 -11.45 7.78
N SER A 239 12.30 -12.59 8.02
CA SER A 239 11.91 -13.89 7.42
C SER A 239 10.51 -14.36 7.81
N ARG A 240 9.99 -13.91 8.97
CA ARG A 240 8.70 -14.33 9.53
C ARG A 240 7.58 -13.30 9.41
N SER A 241 7.80 -12.21 8.69
CA SER A 241 6.83 -11.11 8.57
C SER A 241 6.38 -10.91 7.12
N SER A 242 5.21 -10.29 6.96
CA SER A 242 4.86 -9.67 5.69
C SER A 242 5.86 -8.55 5.37
N THR A 243 6.19 -8.37 4.10
CA THR A 243 7.23 -7.43 3.66
C THR A 243 7.02 -7.01 2.21
N THR A 244 7.93 -6.23 1.66
CA THR A 244 8.05 -5.93 0.24
C THR A 244 9.18 -6.78 -0.34
N VAL A 245 8.92 -7.43 -1.47
CA VAL A 245 9.96 -8.08 -2.27
C VAL A 245 10.43 -7.09 -3.33
N VAL A 246 11.74 -6.93 -3.47
CA VAL A 246 12.35 -6.05 -4.46
C VAL A 246 13.38 -6.83 -5.26
N TRP A 247 13.61 -6.42 -6.51
CA TRP A 247 14.74 -6.87 -7.32
C TRP A 247 15.76 -5.73 -7.46
N PRO A 248 16.79 -5.65 -6.58
CA PRO A 248 17.78 -4.59 -6.65
C PRO A 248 18.47 -4.51 -8.03
N GLY A 249 18.56 -3.30 -8.58
CA GLY A 249 19.16 -3.00 -9.87
C GLY A 249 18.25 -3.21 -11.08
N SER A 250 17.04 -3.76 -10.89
CA SER A 250 16.12 -4.05 -11.99
C SER A 250 15.61 -2.83 -12.75
N HIS A 251 15.62 -1.63 -12.14
CA HIS A 251 15.28 -0.37 -12.78
C HIS A 251 16.19 0.00 -13.97
N ARG A 252 17.43 -0.52 -14.01
CA ARG A 252 18.38 -0.24 -15.10
C ARG A 252 18.31 -1.23 -16.26
N SER A 253 17.95 -2.48 -15.99
CA SER A 253 18.06 -3.56 -16.98
C SER A 253 16.71 -4.19 -17.32
N VAL A 254 15.91 -4.51 -16.31
CA VAL A 254 14.62 -5.20 -16.46
C VAL A 254 13.54 -4.21 -16.87
N TRP A 255 13.49 -3.02 -16.25
CA TRP A 255 12.49 -2.02 -16.60
C TRP A 255 12.54 -1.59 -18.08
N PRO A 256 13.71 -1.22 -18.66
CA PRO A 256 13.77 -0.91 -20.10
C PRO A 256 13.36 -2.08 -20.99
N GLU A 257 13.60 -3.33 -20.55
CA GLU A 257 13.16 -4.53 -21.27
C GLU A 257 11.64 -4.68 -21.23
N MET A 258 11.02 -4.50 -20.06
CA MET A 258 9.56 -4.49 -19.91
C MET A 258 8.91 -3.37 -20.73
N MET A 259 9.53 -2.20 -20.82
CA MET A 259 9.01 -1.06 -21.59
C MET A 259 9.12 -1.25 -23.11
N ARG A 260 9.84 -2.26 -23.61
CA ARG A 260 9.83 -2.63 -25.04
C ARG A 260 8.70 -3.59 -25.40
N ASP A 261 8.04 -4.18 -24.41
CA ASP A 261 6.95 -5.13 -24.62
C ASP A 261 5.67 -4.44 -25.13
N ALA A 262 5.03 -5.06 -26.12
CA ALA A 262 3.81 -4.52 -26.73
C ALA A 262 2.62 -4.44 -25.75
N GLY A 263 2.57 -5.34 -24.75
CA GLY A 263 1.56 -5.32 -23.69
C GLY A 263 1.74 -4.12 -22.76
N SER A 264 2.97 -3.82 -22.34
CA SER A 264 3.28 -2.62 -21.55
C SER A 264 2.90 -1.34 -22.31
N TYR A 265 3.23 -1.27 -23.59
CA TYR A 265 2.84 -0.14 -24.46
C TYR A 265 1.32 0.02 -24.52
N ALA A 266 0.59 -1.04 -24.87
CA ALA A 266 -0.86 -0.98 -25.03
C ALA A 266 -1.58 -0.56 -23.74
N ARG A 267 -1.11 -1.03 -22.59
CA ARG A 267 -1.66 -0.67 -21.27
C ARG A 267 -1.34 0.78 -20.88
N GLY A 268 -0.12 1.23 -21.13
CA GLY A 268 0.29 2.63 -20.90
C GLY A 268 -0.55 3.60 -21.73
N ALA A 269 -0.78 3.25 -23.00
CA ALA A 269 -1.65 3.97 -23.93
C ALA A 269 -3.12 4.08 -23.45
N LEU A 270 -3.54 3.25 -22.50
CA LEU A 270 -4.85 3.28 -21.85
C LEU A 270 -4.83 3.94 -20.45
N GLY A 271 -3.70 4.52 -20.05
CA GLY A 271 -3.55 5.16 -18.74
C GLY A 271 -3.30 4.20 -17.58
N VAL A 272 -2.86 2.97 -17.85
CA VAL A 272 -2.39 2.05 -16.81
C VAL A 272 -0.93 2.34 -16.50
N HIS A 273 -0.68 2.81 -15.28
CA HIS A 273 0.62 3.31 -14.85
C HIS A 273 1.63 2.24 -14.48
N TYR A 274 1.18 1.02 -14.20
CA TYR A 274 2.04 -0.09 -13.82
C TYR A 274 2.13 -1.12 -14.95
N SER A 275 3.12 -2.00 -14.87
CA SER A 275 3.31 -3.11 -15.81
C SER A 275 3.76 -4.36 -15.06
N GLY A 276 2.97 -5.43 -15.12
CA GLY A 276 3.32 -6.72 -14.54
C GLY A 276 4.10 -7.61 -15.49
N VAL A 277 5.06 -8.37 -14.96
CA VAL A 277 5.81 -9.39 -15.73
C VAL A 277 4.85 -10.44 -16.32
N GLY A 278 3.82 -10.81 -15.56
CA GLY A 278 2.78 -11.76 -16.00
C GLY A 278 1.88 -11.25 -17.13
N GLU A 279 1.90 -9.94 -17.38
CA GLU A 279 1.00 -9.23 -18.30
C GLU A 279 1.69 -8.90 -19.64
N MET A 280 2.98 -9.22 -19.77
CA MET A 280 3.76 -9.01 -20.99
C MET A 280 3.23 -9.88 -22.15
N ALA A 281 3.23 -9.30 -23.34
CA ALA A 281 2.83 -9.96 -24.59
C ALA A 281 3.86 -11.00 -25.04
N ASP A 282 5.16 -10.70 -24.93
CA ASP A 282 6.22 -11.68 -25.19
C ASP A 282 6.34 -12.65 -24.01
N ARG A 283 5.65 -13.80 -24.12
CA ARG A 283 5.63 -14.83 -23.09
C ARG A 283 6.99 -15.50 -22.86
N ALA A 284 7.86 -15.56 -23.87
CA ALA A 284 9.19 -16.12 -23.70
C ALA A 284 10.05 -15.17 -22.85
N ARG A 285 9.96 -13.86 -23.10
CA ARG A 285 10.57 -12.82 -22.26
C ARG A 285 10.02 -12.82 -20.84
N ALA A 286 8.69 -12.87 -20.70
CA ALA A 286 8.03 -12.91 -19.41
C ALA A 286 8.55 -14.06 -18.53
N ARG A 287 8.67 -15.27 -19.10
CA ARG A 287 9.25 -16.43 -18.40
C ARG A 287 10.72 -16.20 -18.00
N ALA A 288 11.53 -15.66 -18.90
CA ALA A 288 12.93 -15.35 -18.59
C ALA A 288 13.06 -14.35 -17.44
N LEU A 289 12.23 -13.31 -17.41
CA LEU A 289 12.17 -12.32 -16.33
C LEU A 289 11.65 -12.93 -15.03
N ALA A 290 10.62 -13.78 -15.08
CA ALA A 290 10.09 -14.47 -13.91
C ALA A 290 11.13 -15.42 -13.28
N ALA A 291 11.90 -16.14 -14.11
CA ALA A 291 13.03 -16.94 -13.65
C ALA A 291 14.15 -16.07 -13.05
N GLY A 292 14.41 -14.89 -13.62
CA GLY A 292 15.32 -13.90 -13.05
C GLY A 292 14.85 -13.39 -11.68
N TRP A 293 13.56 -13.06 -11.56
CA TRP A 293 12.91 -12.67 -10.31
C TRP A 293 13.08 -13.74 -9.23
N ALA A 294 12.83 -15.02 -9.55
CA ALA A 294 13.01 -16.12 -8.61
C ALA A 294 14.41 -16.19 -7.99
N ARG A 295 15.45 -15.86 -8.78
CA ARG A 295 16.86 -15.90 -8.36
C ARG A 295 17.30 -14.63 -7.63
N GLN A 296 16.83 -13.47 -8.08
CA GLN A 296 17.43 -12.18 -7.72
C GLN A 296 16.56 -11.36 -6.77
N ALA A 297 15.25 -11.64 -6.71
CA ALA A 297 14.36 -10.91 -5.83
C ALA A 297 14.67 -11.24 -4.36
N ARG A 298 14.54 -10.23 -3.51
CA ARG A 298 14.78 -10.34 -2.06
C ARG A 298 13.63 -9.74 -1.28
N ARG A 299 13.20 -10.44 -0.25
CA ARG A 299 12.32 -9.92 0.81
C ARG A 299 13.12 -8.90 1.62
N ALA A 300 12.67 -7.64 1.60
CA ALA A 300 13.33 -6.57 2.34
C ALA A 300 13.30 -6.85 3.85
N VAL A 301 14.45 -6.72 4.51
CA VAL A 301 14.61 -6.84 5.97
C VAL A 301 14.80 -5.44 6.53
N VAL A 302 13.71 -4.85 7.04
CA VAL A 302 13.62 -3.43 7.37
C VAL A 302 13.45 -3.28 8.89
N PRO A 303 14.38 -2.61 9.59
CA PRO A 303 14.22 -2.34 11.01
C PRO A 303 12.97 -1.50 11.32
N ALA A 304 12.47 -1.60 12.56
CA ALA A 304 11.40 -0.73 13.03
C ALA A 304 11.83 0.75 12.97
N GLY A 305 10.93 1.62 12.53
CA GLY A 305 11.18 3.05 12.32
C GLY A 305 12.02 3.38 11.09
N ALA A 306 12.40 2.40 10.27
CA ALA A 306 13.09 2.62 9.01
C ALA A 306 12.11 2.80 7.85
N LEU A 307 12.57 3.49 6.80
CA LEU A 307 11.83 3.75 5.57
C LEU A 307 12.50 2.97 4.43
N LEU A 308 11.79 1.99 3.87
CA LEU A 308 12.16 1.39 2.58
C LEU A 308 11.78 2.38 1.48
N VAL A 309 12.71 2.77 0.63
CA VAL A 309 12.47 3.65 -0.52
C VAL A 309 12.95 2.96 -1.78
N TRP A 310 12.19 3.04 -2.88
CA TRP A 310 12.63 2.54 -4.17
C TRP A 310 12.19 3.44 -5.32
N ASP A 311 12.94 3.38 -6.41
CA ASP A 311 12.58 3.98 -7.69
C ASP A 311 11.37 3.24 -8.26
N SER A 312 10.32 3.95 -8.72
CA SER A 312 9.08 3.33 -9.25
C SER A 312 9.32 2.38 -10.45
N ARG A 313 10.50 2.44 -11.06
CA ARG A 313 10.97 1.53 -12.13
C ARG A 313 11.55 0.21 -11.61
N THR A 314 11.77 0.08 -10.30
CA THR A 314 12.29 -1.15 -9.68
C THR A 314 11.20 -2.21 -9.62
N VAL A 315 11.48 -3.41 -10.13
CA VAL A 315 10.55 -4.54 -10.05
C VAL A 315 10.36 -4.92 -8.59
N HIS A 316 9.11 -5.01 -8.16
CA HIS A 316 8.75 -5.31 -6.79
C HIS A 316 7.41 -6.06 -6.70
N ALA A 317 7.09 -6.56 -5.50
CA ALA A 317 5.83 -7.20 -5.17
C ALA A 317 5.55 -7.18 -3.66
N GLY A 318 4.30 -7.37 -3.26
CA GLY A 318 3.93 -7.61 -1.86
C GLY A 318 4.23 -9.04 -1.42
N TRP A 319 4.72 -9.21 -0.19
CA TRP A 319 4.83 -10.50 0.50
C TRP A 319 3.85 -10.57 1.67
N LEU A 320 2.97 -11.58 1.67
CA LEU A 320 1.94 -11.77 2.69
C LEU A 320 2.25 -13.04 3.48
N GLY A 321 2.79 -12.89 4.68
CA GLY A 321 3.19 -14.02 5.50
C GLY A 321 3.78 -13.58 6.83
N GLY A 322 2.93 -13.36 7.83
CA GLY A 322 3.29 -12.89 9.16
C GLY A 322 2.88 -11.44 9.43
N PRO A 323 3.09 -10.94 10.66
CA PRO A 323 2.61 -9.63 11.08
C PRO A 323 3.28 -8.50 10.29
N ARG A 324 2.56 -7.38 10.12
CA ARG A 324 3.09 -6.13 9.57
C ARG A 324 2.23 -4.96 10.02
N LEU A 325 2.88 -3.90 10.46
CA LEU A 325 2.30 -2.57 10.56
C LEU A 325 3.25 -1.60 9.89
N ALA A 326 2.82 -1.07 8.76
CA ALA A 326 3.58 -0.14 7.96
C ALA A 326 2.64 0.84 7.24
N GLN A 327 3.21 1.91 6.68
CA GLN A 327 2.47 2.89 5.89
C GLN A 327 3.19 3.15 4.58
N ALA A 328 2.50 2.95 3.45
CA ALA A 328 2.98 3.40 2.16
C ALA A 328 2.97 4.94 2.13
N VAL A 329 4.09 5.56 1.81
CA VAL A 329 4.27 7.01 1.81
C VAL A 329 5.25 7.42 0.74
N CYS A 330 4.80 8.34 -0.10
CA CYS A 330 5.60 8.94 -1.15
C CYS A 330 5.45 10.45 -1.05
N LEU A 331 6.53 11.19 -1.23
CA LEU A 331 6.50 12.63 -1.29
C LEU A 331 7.16 13.14 -2.58
N GLU A 332 6.57 14.18 -3.17
CA GLU A 332 7.06 14.79 -4.40
C GLU A 332 7.07 16.32 -4.28
N PRO A 333 7.84 17.02 -5.13
CA PRO A 333 7.81 18.48 -5.17
C PRO A 333 6.40 19.00 -5.44
N ALA A 334 5.96 19.98 -4.65
CA ALA A 334 4.66 20.63 -4.81
C ALA A 334 4.47 21.25 -6.21
N SER A 335 5.57 21.70 -6.82
CA SER A 335 5.59 22.27 -8.18
C SER A 335 5.18 21.29 -9.28
N ARG A 336 5.22 19.98 -9.03
CA ARG A 336 4.71 18.97 -9.97
C ARG A 336 3.20 18.83 -9.94
N ARG A 337 2.54 19.30 -8.87
CA ARG A 337 1.10 19.12 -8.69
C ARG A 337 0.33 20.30 -9.27
N SER A 338 -0.49 20.01 -10.28
CA SER A 338 -1.46 20.97 -10.80
C SER A 338 -2.60 21.23 -9.81
N GLU A 339 -3.30 22.33 -9.99
CA GLU A 339 -4.46 22.67 -9.16
C GLU A 339 -5.57 21.61 -9.25
N CYS A 340 -5.81 21.07 -10.44
CA CYS A 340 -6.75 19.95 -10.64
C CYS A 340 -6.41 18.74 -9.74
N HIS A 341 -5.15 18.33 -9.71
CA HIS A 341 -4.70 17.23 -8.85
C HIS A 341 -4.77 17.56 -7.36
N ARG A 342 -4.54 18.81 -6.98
CA ARG A 342 -4.73 19.28 -5.60
C ARG A 342 -6.18 19.14 -5.16
N LEU A 343 -7.13 19.62 -5.97
CA LEU A 343 -8.56 19.48 -5.70
C LEU A 343 -8.99 18.01 -5.63
N ALA A 344 -8.50 17.17 -6.53
CA ALA A 344 -8.73 15.72 -6.46
C ALA A 344 -8.20 15.11 -5.15
N LYS A 345 -7.03 15.53 -4.68
CA LYS A 345 -6.50 15.09 -3.37
C LYS A 345 -7.30 15.60 -2.17
N LEU A 346 -7.83 16.82 -2.22
CA LEU A 346 -8.75 17.31 -1.19
C LEU A 346 -10.02 16.46 -1.13
N ARG A 347 -10.61 16.12 -2.29
CA ARG A 347 -11.75 15.18 -2.38
C ARG A 347 -11.41 13.85 -1.71
N LEU A 348 -10.31 13.22 -2.12
CA LEU A 348 -9.88 11.92 -1.60
C LEU A 348 -9.66 11.97 -0.08
N ALA A 349 -9.01 13.02 0.43
CA ALA A 349 -8.80 13.20 1.87
C ALA A 349 -10.08 13.45 2.67
N ALA A 350 -11.03 14.21 2.12
CA ALA A 350 -12.32 14.46 2.76
C ALA A 350 -13.19 13.18 2.81
N LEU A 351 -13.19 12.40 1.72
CA LEU A 351 -13.97 11.17 1.61
C LEU A 351 -13.28 9.96 2.25
N GLY A 352 -12.01 10.06 2.65
CA GLY A 352 -11.26 8.93 3.19
C GLY A 352 -10.90 7.87 2.14
N LEU A 353 -10.73 8.28 0.88
CA LEU A 353 -10.40 7.41 -0.26
C LEU A 353 -8.88 7.44 -0.52
N PRO A 354 -8.21 6.29 -0.72
CA PRO A 354 -6.79 6.27 -1.00
C PRO A 354 -6.46 6.82 -2.39
N SER A 355 -5.29 7.45 -2.53
CA SER A 355 -4.65 7.67 -3.83
C SER A 355 -3.59 6.61 -4.07
N THR A 356 -3.07 6.55 -5.29
CA THR A 356 -1.86 5.78 -5.58
C THR A 356 -0.59 6.45 -5.03
N HIS A 357 0.55 5.81 -5.28
CA HIS A 357 1.87 6.23 -4.82
C HIS A 357 2.32 7.61 -5.35
N TRP A 358 1.71 8.16 -6.40
CA TRP A 358 2.08 9.49 -6.89
C TRP A 358 1.62 10.62 -5.97
N ALA A 359 2.58 11.35 -5.41
CA ALA A 359 2.29 12.40 -4.44
C ALA A 359 1.83 13.71 -5.09
N SER A 360 2.13 13.92 -6.37
CA SER A 360 1.71 15.09 -7.15
C SER A 360 0.46 14.85 -7.99
N VAL A 361 -0.07 13.62 -8.06
CA VAL A 361 -1.23 13.25 -8.88
C VAL A 361 -2.40 12.84 -7.98
N GLY A 362 -3.58 13.42 -8.21
CA GLY A 362 -4.80 13.06 -7.49
C GLY A 362 -5.51 11.83 -8.07
N MET A 363 -4.77 10.74 -8.30
CA MET A 363 -5.32 9.49 -8.84
C MET A 363 -5.83 8.60 -7.71
N GLU A 364 -7.14 8.33 -7.70
CA GLU A 364 -7.75 7.35 -6.79
C GLU A 364 -7.17 5.95 -7.05
N HIS A 365 -6.91 5.21 -5.98
CA HIS A 365 -6.38 3.86 -6.09
C HIS A 365 -7.40 2.94 -6.74
N ASP A 366 -6.98 2.14 -7.73
CA ASP A 366 -7.83 1.23 -8.50
C ASP A 366 -8.67 0.26 -7.62
N ILE A 367 -8.09 -0.25 -6.54
CA ILE A 367 -8.76 -1.12 -5.56
C ILE A 367 -9.86 -0.43 -4.75
N ALA A 368 -9.96 0.90 -4.81
CA ALA A 368 -10.96 1.69 -4.10
C ALA A 368 -11.92 2.43 -5.05
N LEU A 369 -11.83 2.21 -6.36
CA LEU A 369 -12.71 2.87 -7.32
C LEU A 369 -14.18 2.55 -7.04
N GLY A 370 -14.96 3.61 -6.88
CA GLY A 370 -16.40 3.51 -6.58
C GLY A 370 -16.69 3.20 -5.10
N ALA A 371 -15.68 3.12 -4.24
CA ALA A 371 -15.90 2.98 -2.82
C ALA A 371 -16.61 4.23 -2.25
N PRO A 372 -17.57 4.05 -1.32
CA PRO A 372 -18.28 5.18 -0.72
C PRO A 372 -17.46 5.96 0.31
N GLY A 373 -16.26 5.47 0.65
CA GLY A 373 -15.38 6.07 1.66
C GLY A 373 -16.11 6.26 2.99
N TYR A 374 -16.01 7.46 3.55
CA TYR A 374 -16.60 7.84 4.84
C TYR A 374 -18.14 7.79 4.83
N LEU A 375 -18.77 7.80 3.66
CA LEU A 375 -20.21 7.75 3.52
C LEU A 375 -20.77 6.32 3.43
N CYS A 376 -19.90 5.31 3.59
CA CYS A 376 -20.33 3.93 3.75
C CYS A 376 -21.35 3.81 4.87
N ARG A 377 -22.39 3.00 4.66
CA ARG A 377 -23.40 2.66 5.67
C ARG A 377 -23.34 1.20 6.12
N LEU A 378 -22.48 0.41 5.50
CA LEU A 378 -22.38 -1.02 5.73
C LEU A 378 -21.34 -1.30 6.81
N GLY A 379 -21.83 -1.72 7.99
CA GLY A 379 -21.00 -2.27 9.04
C GLY A 379 -20.50 -3.69 8.71
N THR A 380 -19.83 -4.32 9.66
CA THR A 380 -19.65 -5.78 9.68
C THR A 380 -20.37 -6.30 10.91
N GLU A 381 -21.20 -7.32 10.72
CA GLU A 381 -21.81 -8.04 11.83
C GLU A 381 -20.76 -8.89 12.54
N MET A 382 -20.90 -9.02 13.85
CA MET A 382 -20.02 -9.89 14.63
C MET A 382 -20.23 -11.36 14.29
N SER A 383 -19.19 -12.17 14.45
CA SER A 383 -19.26 -13.62 14.31
C SER A 383 -18.27 -14.29 15.24
N ASP A 384 -18.73 -15.34 15.91
CA ASP A 384 -17.86 -16.30 16.60
C ASP A 384 -17.75 -17.55 15.71
N CYS A 385 -16.60 -17.70 15.07
CA CYS A 385 -16.33 -18.82 14.17
C CYS A 385 -15.61 -19.97 14.90
N GLY A 386 -15.68 -20.00 16.25
CA GLY A 386 -15.04 -21.02 17.07
C GLY A 386 -13.52 -21.05 16.86
N SER A 387 -13.00 -22.20 16.42
CA SER A 387 -11.56 -22.38 16.18
C SER A 387 -11.02 -21.52 15.03
N ALA A 388 -11.86 -21.09 14.09
CA ALA A 388 -11.45 -20.24 12.98
C ALA A 388 -11.16 -18.79 13.44
N GLY A 389 -11.74 -18.35 14.57
CA GLY A 389 -11.49 -17.05 15.18
C GLY A 389 -12.75 -16.21 15.36
N VAL A 390 -12.55 -14.91 15.53
CA VAL A 390 -13.60 -13.94 15.84
C VAL A 390 -13.63 -12.80 14.82
N ILE A 391 -14.84 -12.42 14.42
CA ILE A 391 -15.16 -11.17 13.73
C ILE A 391 -15.80 -10.21 14.74
N LEU A 392 -15.14 -9.09 15.03
CA LEU A 392 -15.71 -8.01 15.84
C LEU A 392 -16.80 -7.27 15.06
N PRO A 393 -17.83 -6.73 15.72
CA PRO A 393 -18.79 -5.87 15.04
C PRO A 393 -18.09 -4.56 14.65
N LEU A 394 -18.16 -4.17 13.38
CA LEU A 394 -17.47 -2.99 12.87
C LEU A 394 -18.45 -1.94 12.35
N ARG A 395 -18.20 -0.68 12.68
CA ARG A 395 -18.81 0.50 12.08
C ARG A 395 -18.38 0.66 10.63
N PRO A 396 -19.20 1.30 9.76
CA PRO A 396 -18.90 1.40 8.34
C PRO A 396 -17.56 2.07 7.99
N ALA A 397 -17.16 3.10 8.74
CA ALA A 397 -15.90 3.83 8.55
C ALA A 397 -15.50 4.59 9.81
N ILE A 398 -14.21 4.84 10.00
CA ILE A 398 -13.75 5.91 10.90
C ILE A 398 -13.92 7.27 10.24
N ARG A 399 -13.98 8.34 11.04
CA ARG A 399 -13.90 9.68 10.48
C ARG A 399 -12.47 9.94 9.97
N PRO A 400 -12.27 10.33 8.70
CA PRO A 400 -10.94 10.70 8.20
C PRO A 400 -10.32 11.80 9.07
N ALA A 401 -9.05 11.63 9.46
CA ALA A 401 -8.36 12.59 10.32
C ALA A 401 -8.20 13.97 9.65
N ALA A 402 -8.23 14.01 8.32
CA ALA A 402 -8.19 15.24 7.53
C ALA A 402 -9.54 15.94 7.40
N LEU A 403 -10.67 15.26 7.65
CA LEU A 403 -12.00 15.85 7.51
C LEU A 403 -12.25 16.90 8.61
N ALA A 404 -12.52 18.13 8.19
CA ALA A 404 -12.84 19.24 9.07
C ALA A 404 -14.13 18.95 9.86
N PRO A 405 -14.24 19.35 11.14
CA PRO A 405 -15.47 19.17 11.91
C PRO A 405 -16.69 19.83 11.26
N ALA A 406 -16.50 21.00 10.64
CA ALA A 406 -17.55 21.78 9.97
C ALA A 406 -17.78 21.41 8.49
N ALA A 407 -17.21 20.30 8.02
CA ALA A 407 -17.39 19.87 6.64
C ALA A 407 -18.86 19.57 6.31
N ASP A 408 -19.35 20.05 5.17
CA ASP A 408 -20.68 19.72 4.66
C ASP A 408 -20.67 18.30 4.06
N VAL A 409 -20.99 17.33 4.90
CA VAL A 409 -20.99 15.90 4.56
C VAL A 409 -22.02 15.57 3.47
N GLU A 410 -23.13 16.31 3.39
CA GLU A 410 -24.17 16.05 2.39
C GLU A 410 -23.77 16.62 1.02
N ALA A 411 -23.10 17.76 0.99
CA ALA A 411 -22.48 18.25 -0.24
C ALA A 411 -21.37 17.30 -0.74
N LEU A 412 -20.52 16.78 0.16
CA LEU A 412 -19.48 15.79 -0.18
C LEU A 412 -20.04 14.49 -0.75
N ARG A 413 -21.28 14.10 -0.40
CA ARG A 413 -21.95 12.92 -0.96
C ARG A 413 -22.04 12.95 -2.48
N LYS A 414 -22.20 14.14 -3.06
CA LYS A 414 -22.26 14.34 -4.51
C LYS A 414 -20.91 14.09 -5.20
N LEU A 415 -19.82 13.97 -4.44
CA LEU A 415 -18.47 13.72 -4.93
C LEU A 415 -18.02 12.27 -4.71
N VAL A 416 -18.87 11.38 -4.19
CA VAL A 416 -18.53 9.95 -4.10
C VAL A 416 -18.51 9.32 -5.49
N SER A 417 -19.64 9.37 -6.18
CA SER A 417 -19.79 8.88 -7.55
C SER A 417 -19.38 9.96 -8.53
N VAL A 418 -18.21 9.81 -9.12
CA VAL A 418 -17.67 10.75 -10.11
C VAL A 418 -17.30 10.01 -11.38
N ASP A 419 -17.32 10.73 -12.50
CA ASP A 419 -16.80 10.22 -13.76
C ASP A 419 -15.28 10.39 -13.79
N TYR A 420 -14.60 9.31 -14.17
CA TYR A 420 -13.17 9.28 -14.37
C TYR A 420 -12.86 9.39 -15.86
N HIS A 421 -12.04 10.36 -16.28
CA HIS A 421 -11.63 10.48 -17.69
C HIS A 421 -10.50 9.51 -18.06
N LEU A 422 -9.73 9.08 -17.06
CA LEU A 422 -8.75 8.00 -17.07
C LEU A 422 -8.82 7.30 -15.71
N THR A 423 -8.32 6.07 -15.58
CA THR A 423 -8.38 5.28 -14.34
C THR A 423 -8.00 6.10 -13.10
N GLY A 424 -9.00 6.36 -12.24
CA GLY A 424 -8.87 7.10 -10.99
C GLY A 424 -8.63 8.61 -11.11
N LEU A 425 -8.63 9.19 -12.31
CA LEU A 425 -8.46 10.63 -12.50
C LEU A 425 -9.79 11.36 -12.67
N TRP A 426 -10.07 12.22 -11.71
CA TRP A 426 -11.27 13.05 -11.65
C TRP A 426 -10.96 14.48 -12.06
N GLU A 427 -11.85 15.08 -12.86
CA GLU A 427 -11.83 16.52 -13.15
C GLU A 427 -12.80 17.26 -12.21
N PRO A 428 -12.30 18.21 -11.40
CA PRO A 428 -13.13 18.95 -10.47
C PRO A 428 -14.11 19.86 -11.23
N PRO A 429 -15.42 19.79 -10.94
CA PRO A 429 -16.39 20.69 -11.55
C PRO A 429 -16.20 22.13 -11.04
N PRO A 430 -16.61 23.15 -11.81
CA PRO A 430 -16.52 24.55 -11.39
C PRO A 430 -17.18 24.79 -10.02
N GLY A 431 -16.51 25.57 -9.17
CA GLY A 431 -17.02 25.95 -7.83
C GLY A 431 -16.83 24.92 -6.72
N VAL A 432 -16.31 23.72 -7.02
CA VAL A 432 -16.09 22.68 -5.99
C VAL A 432 -14.98 23.03 -5.00
N GLU A 433 -14.08 23.94 -5.37
CA GLU A 433 -12.92 24.35 -4.56
C GLU A 433 -13.32 24.82 -3.17
N GLN A 434 -14.30 25.75 -3.06
CA GLN A 434 -14.70 26.30 -1.77
C GLN A 434 -15.20 25.20 -0.80
N LEU A 435 -15.96 24.23 -1.32
CA LEU A 435 -16.45 23.08 -0.55
C LEU A 435 -15.29 22.22 -0.05
N LEU A 436 -14.35 21.86 -0.94
CA LEU A 436 -13.22 21.00 -0.61
C LEU A 436 -12.24 21.67 0.34
N GLU A 437 -11.99 22.97 0.15
CA GLU A 437 -11.16 23.77 1.04
C GLU A 437 -11.75 23.82 2.46
N ALA A 438 -13.06 24.03 2.58
CA ALA A 438 -13.73 24.04 3.87
C ALA A 438 -13.83 22.65 4.51
N SER A 439 -13.79 21.60 3.69
CA SER A 439 -13.93 20.21 4.15
C SER A 439 -12.65 19.60 4.71
N VAL A 440 -11.47 20.15 4.41
CA VAL A 440 -10.19 19.58 4.82
C VAL A 440 -9.46 20.48 5.82
N ARG A 441 -8.98 19.91 6.91
CA ARG A 441 -8.22 20.64 7.94
C ARG A 441 -6.91 21.21 7.39
N ASP A 442 -6.60 22.44 7.75
CA ASP A 442 -5.39 23.19 7.36
C ASP A 442 -4.10 22.41 7.62
N SER A 443 -4.06 21.70 8.74
CA SER A 443 -2.93 20.86 9.15
C SER A 443 -2.62 19.71 8.19
N CYS A 444 -3.57 19.36 7.32
CA CYS A 444 -3.47 18.37 6.26
C CYS A 444 -3.36 19.03 4.88
N ARG A 445 -4.17 20.08 4.62
CA ARG A 445 -4.22 20.80 3.33
C ARG A 445 -2.86 21.22 2.81
N ARG A 446 -1.94 21.69 3.66
CA ARG A 446 -0.60 22.13 3.21
C ARG A 446 0.25 21.04 2.55
N TYR A 447 -0.09 19.77 2.76
CA TYR A 447 0.57 18.59 2.20
C TYR A 447 -0.19 17.99 1.01
N LEU A 448 -1.43 18.42 0.79
CA LEU A 448 -2.36 17.98 -0.27
C LEU A 448 -2.44 18.96 -1.41
#